data_AF-A0A0J1FFM1-F1
#
_entry.id   AF-A0A0J1FFM1-F1
#
_cell.length_a   1.000
_cell.length_b   1.000
_cell.length_c   1.000
_cell.angle_alpha   90.00
_cell.angle_beta   90.00
_cell.angle_gamma   90.00
#
_symmetry.space_group_name_H-M   'P 1'
#
loop_
_entity.id
_entity.type
_entity.pdbx_description
1 polymer ?
#
loop_
_entity_poly.entity_id
_entity_poly.type
_entity_poly.pdbx_seq_one_letter_code
_entity_poly.pdbx_strand_id
1 'polypeptide(L)'
;MNYTQRRRIEQITEKTLIVGADVAKHKHVARAEDFRGIELGWHLIFENTHKGFTALLAWVDGLKQANGKTDVIFGMEPTGHYWLPLAQFLREAGIKVVVVNPMHVKKSKELYDNSPTKNDVKDARVIAQLVKDGRYSEPIFLTAEYAESRVAMVQRDRVNANLNKVKNQVHNWLDRYFPEYLTVFKKWEGKASLLTLEHFPLPQDVSAKGVTEIVAQWKIEVKRVVGVKRASLLVETAKTSVGLTQGLTMAREELKMPV
;
A
#
# COMPACT_ATOMS: atom_id res chain seq x y z
N MET A 1 -16.13 6.39 -27.80
CA MET A 1 -14.79 5.79 -27.59
C MET A 1 -13.76 6.91 -27.52
N ASN A 2 -12.95 6.99 -26.46
CA ASN A 2 -11.91 8.01 -26.32
C ASN A 2 -10.83 7.82 -27.42
N TYR A 3 -10.26 8.91 -27.96
CA TYR A 3 -9.14 8.91 -28.92
C TYR A 3 -8.00 7.94 -28.54
N THR A 4 -7.63 7.90 -27.26
CA THR A 4 -6.61 6.99 -26.73
C THR A 4 -7.01 5.52 -26.84
N GLN A 5 -8.28 5.17 -26.63
CA GLN A 5 -8.75 3.79 -26.76
C GLN A 5 -8.77 3.36 -28.23
N ARG A 6 -9.19 4.25 -29.13
CA ARG A 6 -9.15 4.00 -30.58
C ARG A 6 -7.74 3.67 -31.04
N ARG A 7 -6.76 4.51 -30.67
CA ARG A 7 -5.34 4.28 -31.00
C ARG A 7 -4.82 2.94 -30.47
N ARG A 8 -5.28 2.49 -29.31
CA ARG A 8 -4.89 1.18 -28.73
C ARG A 8 -5.45 0.00 -29.52
N ILE A 9 -6.69 0.10 -29.98
CA ILE A 9 -7.31 -0.92 -30.83
C ILE A 9 -6.61 -0.97 -32.19
N GLU A 10 -6.29 0.18 -32.78
CA GLU A 10 -5.59 0.28 -34.07
C GLU A 10 -4.17 -0.33 -34.05
N GLN A 11 -3.56 -0.50 -32.88
CA GLN A 11 -2.26 -1.20 -32.74
C GLN A 11 -2.40 -2.73 -32.75
N ILE A 12 -3.60 -3.26 -32.55
CA ILE A 12 -3.87 -4.70 -32.51
C ILE A 12 -4.22 -5.13 -33.92
N THR A 13 -3.35 -5.92 -34.54
CA THR A 13 -3.49 -6.34 -35.93
C THR A 13 -3.61 -7.85 -36.04
N GLU A 14 -3.86 -8.36 -37.24
CA GLU A 14 -3.88 -9.81 -37.51
C GLU A 14 -2.59 -10.55 -37.12
N LYS A 15 -1.46 -9.82 -37.02
CA LYS A 15 -0.16 -10.35 -36.62
C LYS A 15 0.08 -10.34 -35.11
N THR A 16 -0.83 -9.75 -34.33
CA THR A 16 -0.73 -9.66 -32.88
C THR A 16 -1.28 -10.93 -32.21
N LEU A 17 -0.45 -11.50 -31.33
CA LEU A 17 -0.86 -12.46 -30.31
C LEU A 17 -1.21 -11.69 -29.03
N ILE A 18 -2.44 -11.82 -28.57
CA ILE A 18 -2.88 -11.21 -27.31
C ILE A 18 -2.79 -12.27 -26.24
N VAL A 19 -2.07 -11.98 -25.15
CA VAL A 19 -1.96 -12.88 -24.01
C VAL A 19 -2.55 -12.18 -22.80
N GLY A 20 -3.58 -12.75 -22.19
CA GLY A 20 -4.10 -12.32 -20.90
C GLY A 20 -3.61 -13.24 -19.80
N ALA A 21 -3.16 -12.68 -18.68
CA ALA A 21 -2.73 -13.46 -17.53
C ALA A 21 -3.37 -12.99 -16.23
N ASP A 22 -3.92 -13.94 -15.49
CA ASP A 22 -4.29 -13.76 -14.09
C ASP A 22 -3.08 -14.05 -13.19
N VAL A 23 -2.71 -13.06 -12.38
CA VAL A 23 -1.48 -13.06 -11.59
C VAL A 23 -1.82 -13.28 -10.12
N ALA A 24 -1.43 -14.43 -9.56
CA ALA A 24 -1.46 -14.67 -8.12
C ALA A 24 -0.06 -14.75 -7.48
N LYS A 25 -0.01 -14.98 -6.17
CA LYS A 25 1.24 -15.03 -5.39
C LYS A 25 2.26 -16.07 -5.89
N HIS A 26 1.78 -17.29 -6.17
CA HIS A 26 2.65 -18.45 -6.43
C HIS A 26 2.53 -18.98 -7.85
N LYS A 27 1.31 -19.06 -8.39
CA LYS A 27 1.03 -19.55 -9.73
C LYS A 27 0.21 -18.52 -10.48
N HIS A 28 0.50 -18.39 -11.76
CA HIS A 28 -0.19 -17.53 -12.70
C HIS A 28 -0.86 -18.41 -13.75
N VAL A 29 -1.93 -17.89 -14.35
CA VAL A 29 -2.62 -18.56 -15.46
C VAL A 29 -2.63 -17.63 -16.65
N ALA A 30 -2.20 -18.10 -17.81
CA ALA A 30 -2.22 -17.35 -19.06
C ALA A 30 -3.13 -18.01 -20.11
N ARG A 31 -3.76 -17.15 -20.92
CA ARG A 31 -4.56 -17.50 -22.09
C ARG A 31 -4.12 -16.63 -23.25
N ALA A 32 -4.11 -17.20 -24.44
CA ALA A 32 -3.79 -16.49 -25.67
C ALA A 32 -4.99 -16.47 -26.61
N GLU A 33 -5.13 -15.38 -27.35
CA GLU A 33 -6.11 -15.19 -28.40
C GLU A 33 -5.55 -14.35 -29.55
N ASP A 34 -6.21 -14.41 -30.70
CA ASP A 34 -5.92 -13.54 -31.83
C ASP A 34 -6.63 -12.17 -31.70
N PHE A 35 -6.38 -11.29 -32.67
CA PHE A 35 -7.02 -9.97 -32.75
C PHE A 35 -8.55 -9.97 -32.82
N ARG A 36 -9.17 -11.11 -33.13
CA ARG A 36 -10.63 -11.29 -33.16
C ARG A 36 -11.16 -11.81 -31.81
N GLY A 37 -10.27 -12.27 -30.93
CA GLY A 37 -10.61 -12.91 -29.66
C GLY A 37 -10.86 -14.41 -29.80
N ILE A 38 -10.32 -15.04 -30.86
CA ILE A 38 -10.35 -16.49 -31.02
C ILE A 38 -9.18 -17.07 -30.24
N GLU A 39 -9.46 -18.00 -29.34
CA GLU A 39 -8.47 -18.62 -28.46
C GLU A 39 -7.43 -19.42 -29.25
N LEU A 40 -6.15 -19.27 -28.88
CA LEU A 40 -5.03 -19.94 -29.52
C LEU A 40 -4.33 -20.86 -28.52
N GLY A 41 -4.46 -22.17 -28.73
CA GLY A 41 -3.84 -23.20 -27.89
C GLY A 41 -4.47 -23.39 -26.51
N TRP A 42 -3.82 -24.22 -25.69
CA TRP A 42 -4.26 -24.49 -24.31
C TRP A 42 -3.70 -23.45 -23.33
N HIS A 43 -4.35 -23.31 -22.17
CA HIS A 43 -3.88 -22.40 -21.13
C HIS A 43 -2.53 -22.85 -20.56
N LEU A 44 -1.75 -21.88 -20.08
CA LEU A 44 -0.50 -22.15 -19.35
C LEU A 44 -0.68 -21.81 -17.88
N ILE A 45 -0.30 -22.73 -17.01
CA ILE A 45 -0.11 -22.47 -15.58
C ILE A 45 1.40 -22.45 -15.31
N PHE A 46 1.89 -21.37 -14.72
CA PHE A 46 3.32 -21.18 -14.48
C PHE A 46 3.58 -20.52 -13.13
N GLU A 47 4.74 -20.78 -12.55
CA GLU A 47 5.10 -20.26 -11.23
C GLU A 47 5.70 -18.84 -11.31
N ASN A 48 5.60 -18.09 -10.22
CA ASN A 48 6.24 -16.78 -10.05
C ASN A 48 7.75 -16.93 -9.78
N THR A 49 8.46 -17.55 -10.74
CA THR A 49 9.88 -17.87 -10.67
C THR A 49 10.52 -17.70 -12.04
N HIS A 50 11.85 -17.57 -12.08
CA HIS A 50 12.58 -17.51 -13.35
C HIS A 50 12.24 -18.70 -14.27
N LYS A 51 12.21 -19.93 -13.74
CA LYS A 51 11.85 -21.13 -14.50
C LYS A 51 10.44 -21.04 -15.08
N GLY A 52 9.47 -20.56 -14.28
CA GLY A 52 8.10 -20.35 -14.74
C GLY A 52 8.01 -19.29 -15.85
N PHE A 53 8.76 -18.20 -15.72
CA PHE A 53 8.79 -17.14 -16.72
C PHE A 53 9.49 -17.56 -18.02
N THR A 54 10.55 -18.36 -17.96
CA THR A 54 11.16 -18.96 -19.16
C THR A 54 10.19 -19.91 -19.86
N ALA A 55 9.44 -20.71 -19.11
CA ALA A 55 8.40 -21.58 -19.68
C ALA A 55 7.28 -20.77 -20.35
N LEU A 56 6.92 -19.63 -19.78
CA LEU A 56 5.98 -18.69 -20.41
C LEU A 56 6.49 -18.18 -21.76
N LEU A 57 7.74 -17.75 -21.87
CA LEU A 57 8.30 -17.28 -23.15
C LEU A 57 8.30 -18.38 -24.21
N ALA A 58 8.74 -19.59 -23.84
CA ALA A 58 8.72 -20.73 -24.76
C ALA A 58 7.30 -21.05 -25.26
N TRP A 59 6.31 -20.97 -24.37
CA TRP A 59 4.89 -21.15 -24.73
C TRP A 59 4.38 -20.04 -25.67
N VAL A 60 4.71 -18.77 -25.39
CA VAL A 60 4.38 -17.63 -26.27
C VAL A 60 5.02 -17.81 -27.64
N ASP A 61 6.30 -18.16 -27.72
CA ASP A 61 7.01 -18.33 -28.98
C ASP A 61 6.46 -19.50 -29.80
N GLY A 62 6.11 -20.60 -29.15
CA GLY A 62 5.43 -21.73 -29.80
C GLY A 62 4.10 -21.31 -30.44
N LEU A 63 3.28 -20.53 -29.72
CA LEU A 63 2.02 -20.01 -30.26
C LEU A 63 2.23 -19.00 -31.39
N LYS A 64 3.25 -18.15 -31.30
CA LYS A 64 3.60 -17.21 -32.37
C LYS A 64 3.92 -17.95 -33.67
N GLN A 65 4.80 -18.94 -33.60
CA GLN A 65 5.23 -19.71 -34.77
C GLN A 65 4.07 -20.50 -35.37
N ALA A 66 3.31 -21.21 -34.54
CA ALA A 66 2.18 -22.03 -35.00
C ALA A 66 1.06 -21.22 -35.67
N ASN A 67 0.90 -19.94 -35.32
CA ASN A 67 -0.19 -19.08 -35.80
C ASN A 67 0.28 -17.88 -36.65
N GLY A 68 1.55 -17.86 -37.07
CA GLY A 68 2.11 -16.80 -37.91
C GLY A 68 2.04 -15.40 -37.29
N LYS A 69 2.19 -15.28 -35.97
CA LYS A 69 2.15 -14.01 -35.23
C LYS A 69 3.55 -13.44 -35.05
N THR A 70 3.71 -12.14 -35.24
CA THR A 70 5.00 -11.45 -35.08
C THR A 70 5.05 -10.63 -33.80
N ASP A 71 3.91 -10.11 -33.37
CA ASP A 71 3.79 -9.18 -32.25
C ASP A 71 3.08 -9.83 -31.06
N VAL A 72 3.43 -9.40 -29.85
CA VAL A 72 2.79 -9.88 -28.61
C VAL A 72 2.38 -8.70 -27.77
N ILE A 73 1.13 -8.68 -27.32
CA ILE A 73 0.66 -7.79 -26.26
C ILE A 73 0.25 -8.65 -25.08
N PHE A 74 0.96 -8.48 -23.97
CA PHE A 74 0.73 -9.21 -22.74
C PHE A 74 -0.02 -8.35 -21.73
N GLY A 75 -1.30 -8.66 -21.51
CA GLY A 75 -2.15 -8.04 -20.51
C GLY A 75 -2.15 -8.80 -19.20
N MET A 76 -2.10 -8.06 -18.10
CA MET A 76 -2.27 -8.61 -16.76
C MET A 76 -3.12 -7.70 -15.87
N GLU A 77 -3.84 -8.29 -14.92
CA GLU A 77 -4.45 -7.55 -13.82
C GLU A 77 -3.39 -7.37 -12.70
N PRO A 78 -3.15 -6.14 -12.23
CA PRO A 78 -2.17 -5.91 -11.16
C PRO A 78 -2.71 -6.39 -9.81
N THR A 79 -2.37 -7.62 -9.42
CA THR A 79 -2.68 -8.18 -8.09
C THR A 79 -1.53 -7.95 -7.10
N GLY A 80 -1.72 -7.01 -6.18
CA GLY A 80 -0.70 -6.65 -5.20
C GLY A 80 0.62 -6.24 -5.87
N HIS A 81 1.74 -6.79 -5.41
CA HIS A 81 3.07 -6.55 -5.98
C HIS A 81 3.60 -7.71 -6.85
N TYR A 82 2.85 -8.81 -6.98
CA TYR A 82 3.34 -10.05 -7.61
C TYR A 82 3.49 -9.95 -9.14
N TRP A 83 2.83 -8.99 -9.76
CA TRP A 83 2.92 -8.74 -11.20
C TRP A 83 4.21 -8.02 -11.61
N LEU A 84 4.87 -7.32 -10.68
CA LEU A 84 6.06 -6.50 -10.98
C LEU A 84 7.24 -7.33 -11.52
N PRO A 85 7.62 -8.47 -10.91
CA PRO A 85 8.70 -9.30 -11.45
C PRO A 85 8.40 -9.86 -12.84
N LEU A 86 7.16 -10.33 -13.06
CA LEU A 86 6.71 -10.82 -14.37
C LEU A 86 6.77 -9.73 -15.43
N ALA A 87 6.26 -8.54 -15.11
CA ALA A 87 6.24 -7.41 -16.02
C ALA A 87 7.64 -6.90 -16.37
N GLN A 88 8.55 -6.89 -15.40
CA GLN A 88 9.97 -6.59 -15.65
C GLN A 88 10.60 -7.62 -16.59
N PHE A 89 10.42 -8.92 -16.31
CA PHE A 89 10.98 -10.01 -17.11
C PHE A 89 10.48 -9.99 -18.57
N LEU A 90 9.18 -9.79 -18.77
CA LEU A 90 8.58 -9.68 -20.10
C LEU A 90 9.11 -8.47 -20.87
N ARG A 91 9.29 -7.34 -20.19
CA ARG A 91 9.85 -6.12 -20.79
C ARG A 91 11.31 -6.31 -21.21
N GLU A 92 12.12 -6.98 -20.39
CA GLU A 92 13.51 -7.33 -20.72
C GLU A 92 13.57 -8.28 -21.93
N ALA A 93 12.56 -9.14 -22.10
CA ALA A 93 12.38 -9.98 -23.28
C ALA A 93 11.78 -9.23 -24.51
N GLY A 94 11.56 -7.92 -24.43
CA GLY A 94 11.02 -7.10 -25.52
C GLY A 94 9.53 -7.28 -25.78
N ILE A 95 8.77 -7.89 -24.85
CA ILE A 95 7.32 -8.07 -24.98
C ILE A 95 6.60 -6.82 -24.47
N LYS A 96 5.60 -6.34 -25.23
CA LYS A 96 4.75 -5.24 -24.81
C LYS A 96 3.86 -5.67 -23.65
N VAL A 97 4.09 -5.10 -22.47
CA VAL A 97 3.28 -5.34 -21.28
C VAL A 97 2.25 -4.24 -21.08
N VAL A 98 1.01 -4.64 -20.82
CA VAL A 98 -0.11 -3.74 -20.53
C VAL A 98 -0.84 -4.20 -19.27
N VAL A 99 -1.45 -3.27 -18.56
CA VAL A 99 -2.25 -3.58 -17.36
C VAL A 99 -3.72 -3.26 -17.61
N VAL A 100 -4.60 -4.14 -17.15
CA VAL A 100 -6.05 -3.92 -17.17
C VAL A 100 -6.52 -3.52 -15.77
N ASN A 101 -7.55 -2.69 -15.69
CA ASN A 101 -8.09 -2.25 -14.40
C ASN A 101 -8.87 -3.41 -13.73
N PRO A 102 -8.55 -3.77 -12.46
CA PRO A 102 -9.29 -4.78 -11.69
C PRO A 102 -10.82 -4.61 -11.72
N MET A 103 -11.29 -3.36 -11.67
CA MET A 103 -12.73 -3.05 -11.72
C MET A 103 -13.35 -3.39 -13.07
N HIS A 104 -12.60 -3.28 -14.17
CA HIS A 104 -13.08 -3.68 -15.50
C HIS A 104 -13.14 -5.19 -15.60
N VAL A 105 -12.12 -5.89 -15.11
CA VAL A 105 -12.09 -7.35 -15.07
C VAL A 105 -13.29 -7.88 -14.30
N LYS A 106 -13.56 -7.35 -13.09
CA LYS A 106 -14.73 -7.72 -12.28
C LYS A 106 -16.06 -7.53 -13.02
N LYS A 107 -16.28 -6.35 -13.61
CA LYS A 107 -17.53 -6.06 -14.36
C LYS A 107 -17.69 -6.92 -15.60
N SER A 108 -16.60 -7.21 -16.31
CA SER A 108 -16.63 -8.09 -17.47
C SER A 108 -16.95 -9.54 -17.07
N LYS A 109 -16.46 -10.02 -15.93
CA LYS A 109 -16.82 -11.35 -15.41
C LYS A 109 -18.32 -11.52 -15.22
N GLU A 110 -19.01 -10.50 -14.70
CA GLU A 110 -20.48 -10.53 -14.52
C GLU A 110 -21.24 -10.71 -15.85
N LEU A 111 -20.65 -10.28 -16.97
CA LEU A 111 -21.25 -10.44 -18.31
C LEU A 111 -20.95 -11.80 -18.95
N TYR A 112 -19.78 -12.38 -18.65
CA TYR A 112 -19.33 -13.64 -19.26
C TYR A 112 -19.63 -14.87 -18.40
N ASP A 113 -19.86 -14.71 -17.09
CA ASP A 113 -19.97 -15.81 -16.16
C ASP A 113 -21.35 -15.87 -15.48
N ASN A 114 -22.15 -16.85 -15.88
CA ASN A 114 -23.36 -17.28 -15.17
C ASN A 114 -23.09 -18.47 -14.21
N SER A 115 -21.82 -18.79 -13.90
CA SER A 115 -21.45 -19.95 -13.08
C SER A 115 -20.55 -19.56 -11.89
N PRO A 116 -20.80 -20.08 -10.67
CA PRO A 116 -20.07 -19.74 -9.45
C PRO A 116 -18.68 -20.41 -9.29
N THR A 117 -18.11 -21.02 -10.34
CA THR A 117 -16.84 -21.75 -10.23
C THR A 117 -15.62 -20.83 -10.37
N LYS A 118 -14.74 -20.86 -9.37
CA LYS A 118 -13.44 -20.19 -9.33
C LYS A 118 -12.61 -20.64 -10.54
N ASN A 119 -12.24 -19.73 -11.43
CA ASN A 119 -11.61 -20.13 -12.68
C ASN A 119 -10.60 -19.07 -13.17
N ASP A 120 -9.40 -19.09 -12.61
CA ASP A 120 -8.26 -18.25 -13.00
C ASP A 120 -8.01 -18.29 -14.53
N VAL A 121 -8.41 -19.39 -15.20
CA VAL A 121 -8.40 -19.53 -16.67
C VAL A 121 -9.42 -18.59 -17.35
N LYS A 122 -10.63 -18.45 -16.80
CA LYS A 122 -11.63 -17.48 -17.30
C LYS A 122 -11.13 -16.05 -17.07
N ASP A 123 -10.49 -15.79 -15.94
CA ASP A 123 -9.95 -14.48 -15.60
C ASP A 123 -8.89 -14.05 -16.60
N ALA A 124 -7.94 -14.93 -16.91
CA ALA A 124 -6.95 -14.74 -17.97
C ALA A 124 -7.59 -14.45 -19.34
N ARG A 125 -8.68 -15.13 -19.69
CA ARG A 125 -9.44 -14.86 -20.92
C ARG A 125 -10.11 -13.48 -20.90
N VAL A 126 -10.77 -13.11 -19.80
CA VAL A 126 -11.40 -11.79 -19.66
C VAL A 126 -10.36 -10.68 -19.80
N ILE A 127 -9.17 -10.87 -19.24
CA ILE A 127 -8.05 -9.93 -19.37
C ILE A 127 -7.64 -9.79 -20.84
N ALA A 128 -7.46 -10.90 -21.56
CA ALA A 128 -7.11 -10.87 -22.99
C ALA A 128 -8.16 -10.10 -23.81
N GLN A 129 -9.44 -10.37 -23.57
CA GLN A 129 -10.56 -9.70 -24.22
C GLN A 129 -10.57 -8.19 -23.94
N LEU A 130 -10.28 -7.76 -22.72
CA LEU A 130 -10.14 -6.33 -22.39
C LEU A 130 -8.96 -5.68 -23.11
N VAL A 131 -7.86 -6.42 -23.31
CA VAL A 131 -6.72 -5.94 -24.11
C VAL A 131 -7.14 -5.73 -25.55
N LYS A 132 -7.81 -6.73 -26.15
CA LYS A 132 -8.37 -6.65 -27.52
C LYS A 132 -9.25 -5.43 -27.71
N ASP A 133 -10.08 -5.11 -26.72
CA ASP A 133 -10.98 -3.96 -26.75
C ASP A 133 -10.29 -2.61 -26.44
N GLY A 134 -8.95 -2.58 -26.32
CA GLY A 134 -8.16 -1.40 -26.02
C GLY A 134 -8.34 -0.85 -24.60
N ARG A 135 -8.92 -1.63 -23.68
CA ARG A 135 -9.26 -1.25 -22.29
C ARG A 135 -8.11 -1.53 -21.31
N TYR A 136 -6.89 -1.23 -21.73
CA TYR A 136 -5.66 -1.39 -20.95
C TYR A 136 -4.93 -0.05 -20.79
N SER A 137 -3.96 0.03 -19.89
CA SER A 137 -2.97 1.11 -19.84
C SER A 137 -1.56 0.54 -19.86
N GLU A 138 -0.59 1.32 -20.31
CA GLU A 138 0.82 0.92 -20.26
C GLU A 138 1.39 1.31 -18.89
N PRO A 139 1.92 0.35 -18.10
CA PRO A 139 2.54 0.68 -16.82
C PRO A 139 3.80 1.50 -17.03
N ILE A 140 3.96 2.57 -16.24
CA ILE A 140 5.18 3.38 -16.23
C ILE A 140 6.21 2.67 -15.37
N PHE A 141 7.28 2.19 -16.01
CA PHE A 141 8.45 1.69 -15.32
C PHE A 141 9.49 2.80 -15.23
N LEU A 142 9.65 3.32 -14.02
CA LEU A 142 10.69 4.29 -13.72
C LEU A 142 12.06 3.59 -13.73
N THR A 143 13.09 4.31 -14.16
CA THR A 143 14.48 3.86 -14.18
C THR A 143 15.33 4.75 -13.28
N ALA A 144 16.47 4.22 -12.84
CA ALA A 144 17.49 4.93 -12.07
C ALA A 144 16.89 5.75 -10.89
N GLU A 145 17.15 7.06 -10.84
CA GLU A 145 16.81 7.92 -9.71
C GLU A 145 15.29 8.01 -9.47
N TYR A 146 14.49 7.89 -10.53
CA TYR A 146 13.03 7.88 -10.41
C TYR A 146 12.50 6.58 -9.80
N ALA A 147 13.15 5.44 -10.06
CA ALA A 147 12.80 4.18 -9.42
C ALA A 147 13.08 4.24 -7.92
N GLU A 148 14.26 4.73 -7.54
CA GLU A 148 14.64 4.96 -6.14
C GLU A 148 13.67 5.90 -5.43
N SER A 149 13.28 6.99 -6.10
CA SER A 149 12.29 7.94 -5.56
C SER A 149 10.95 7.26 -5.26
N ARG A 150 10.47 6.37 -6.14
CA ARG A 150 9.23 5.63 -5.92
C ARG A 150 9.34 4.66 -4.73
N VAL A 151 10.47 3.98 -4.57
CA VAL A 151 10.72 3.11 -3.42
C VAL A 151 10.75 3.94 -2.13
N ALA A 152 11.43 5.09 -2.14
CA ALA A 152 11.48 6.01 -1.00
C ALA A 152 10.09 6.54 -0.60
N MET A 153 9.21 6.82 -1.56
CA MET A 153 7.81 7.20 -1.28
C MET A 153 7.07 6.11 -0.49
N VAL A 154 7.23 4.84 -0.86
CA VAL A 154 6.61 3.72 -0.13
C VAL A 154 7.13 3.66 1.31
N GLN A 155 8.43 3.87 1.51
CA GLN A 155 9.02 3.91 2.86
C GLN A 155 8.49 5.09 3.68
N ARG A 156 8.38 6.26 3.06
CA ARG A 156 7.79 7.45 3.70
C ARG A 156 6.36 7.20 4.14
N ASP A 157 5.53 6.59 3.29
CA ASP A 157 4.15 6.27 3.63
C ASP A 157 4.07 5.29 4.80
N ARG A 158 4.95 4.29 4.84
CA ARG A 158 5.06 3.36 5.97
C ARG A 158 5.44 4.07 7.27
N VAL A 159 6.43 4.96 7.22
CA VAL A 159 6.85 5.76 8.39
C VAL A 159 5.71 6.66 8.87
N ASN A 160 4.98 7.31 7.96
CA ASN A 160 3.82 8.14 8.31
C ASN A 160 2.69 7.32 8.94
N ALA A 161 2.41 6.12 8.41
CA ALA A 161 1.41 5.22 8.97
C ALA A 161 1.79 4.80 10.40
N ASN A 162 3.06 4.45 10.63
CA ASN A 162 3.58 4.14 11.96
C ASN A 162 3.48 5.35 12.90
N LEU A 163 3.90 6.53 12.44
CA LEU A 163 3.80 7.77 13.22
C LEU A 163 2.35 8.03 13.65
N ASN A 164 1.38 7.90 12.75
CA ASN A 164 -0.04 8.07 13.09
C ASN A 164 -0.52 7.02 14.11
N LYS A 165 -0.04 5.77 14.02
CA LYS A 165 -0.34 4.74 15.01
C LYS A 165 0.17 5.15 16.40
N VAL A 166 1.40 5.64 16.51
CA VAL A 166 1.96 6.16 17.77
C VAL A 166 1.13 7.32 18.30
N LYS A 167 0.79 8.28 17.44
CA LYS A 167 0.00 9.44 17.86
C LYS A 167 -1.34 9.01 18.44
N ASN A 168 -2.02 8.07 17.78
CA ASN A 168 -3.30 7.54 18.25
C ASN A 168 -3.16 6.78 19.57
N GLN A 169 -2.06 6.04 19.78
CA GLN A 169 -1.78 5.39 21.06
C GLN A 169 -1.62 6.42 22.18
N VAL A 170 -0.84 7.49 21.97
CA VAL A 170 -0.68 8.55 22.98
C VAL A 170 -1.99 9.30 23.23
N HIS A 171 -2.77 9.62 22.20
CA HIS A 171 -4.08 10.23 22.36
C HIS A 171 -5.02 9.34 23.19
N ASN A 172 -5.13 8.05 22.86
CA ASN A 172 -5.94 7.10 23.61
C ASN A 172 -5.47 6.98 25.07
N TRP A 173 -4.15 6.98 25.28
CA TRP A 173 -3.57 6.97 26.62
C TRP A 173 -3.98 8.21 27.43
N LEU A 174 -3.86 9.40 26.82
CA LEU A 174 -4.28 10.66 27.45
C LEU A 174 -5.77 10.65 27.76
N ASP A 175 -6.62 10.22 26.82
CA ASP A 175 -8.07 10.15 27.02
C ASP A 175 -8.44 9.24 28.21
N ARG A 176 -7.69 8.15 28.42
CA ARG A 176 -7.90 7.21 29.54
C ARG A 176 -7.37 7.75 30.88
N TYR A 177 -6.15 8.29 30.90
CA TYR A 177 -5.44 8.53 32.16
C TYR A 177 -5.26 10.01 32.52
N PHE A 178 -5.41 10.92 31.56
CA PHE A 178 -5.33 12.36 31.79
C PHE A 178 -6.12 13.16 30.72
N PRO A 179 -7.45 13.00 30.65
CA PRO A 179 -8.27 13.54 29.55
C PRO A 179 -8.22 15.07 29.41
N GLU A 180 -7.96 15.78 30.50
CA GLU A 180 -7.86 17.25 30.51
C GLU A 180 -6.49 17.77 30.04
N TYR A 181 -5.52 16.89 29.78
CA TYR A 181 -4.14 17.27 29.47
C TYR A 181 -4.00 18.26 28.31
N LEU A 182 -4.81 18.12 27.27
CA LEU A 182 -4.77 18.98 26.08
C LEU A 182 -5.35 20.39 26.32
N THR A 183 -6.02 20.62 27.45
CA THR A 183 -6.41 21.97 27.90
C THR A 183 -5.18 22.79 28.33
N VAL A 184 -4.15 22.12 28.83
CA VAL A 184 -2.87 22.71 29.26
C VAL A 184 -1.89 22.79 28.08
N PHE A 185 -1.82 21.71 27.31
CA PHE A 185 -0.96 21.59 26.14
C PHE A 185 -1.79 21.42 24.87
N LYS A 186 -1.98 22.50 24.09
CA LYS A 186 -2.67 22.44 22.79
C LYS A 186 -2.15 21.34 21.85
N LYS A 187 -0.87 20.97 21.97
CA LYS A 187 -0.24 19.84 21.27
C LYS A 187 0.64 19.09 22.26
N TRP A 188 0.45 17.79 22.38
CA TRP A 188 1.23 16.96 23.29
C TRP A 188 2.66 16.69 22.78
N GLU A 189 2.91 16.90 21.48
CA GLU A 189 4.23 16.67 20.85
C GLU A 189 5.24 17.80 21.16
N GLY A 190 4.83 18.84 21.89
CA GLY A 190 5.73 19.92 22.30
C GLY A 190 6.75 19.46 23.33
N LYS A 191 7.97 19.98 23.29
CA LYS A 191 9.09 19.57 24.19
C LYS A 191 8.71 19.47 25.68
N ALA A 192 8.08 20.51 26.23
CA ALA A 192 7.67 20.49 27.65
C ALA A 192 6.59 19.44 27.95
N SER A 193 5.71 19.15 26.99
CA SER A 193 4.73 18.08 27.12
C SER A 193 5.38 16.70 27.03
N LEU A 194 6.32 16.50 26.11
CA LEU A 194 7.06 15.24 26.02
C LEU A 194 7.83 14.96 27.32
N LEU A 195 8.54 15.94 27.87
CA LEU A 195 9.20 15.82 29.17
C LEU A 195 8.23 15.51 30.31
N THR A 196 7.03 16.08 30.25
CA THR A 196 5.96 15.81 31.22
C THR A 196 5.52 14.34 31.13
N LEU A 197 5.23 13.86 29.93
CA LEU A 197 4.81 12.47 29.70
C LEU A 197 5.94 11.46 29.99
N GLU A 198 7.19 11.87 29.85
CA GLU A 198 8.35 11.02 30.15
C GLU A 198 8.58 10.87 31.67
N HIS A 199 8.55 11.98 32.42
CA HIS A 199 8.95 11.97 33.83
C HIS A 199 7.79 11.90 34.83
N PHE A 200 6.62 12.44 34.47
CA PHE A 200 5.44 12.52 35.33
C PHE A 200 4.15 12.39 34.51
N PRO A 201 3.92 11.21 33.88
CA PRO A 201 2.84 11.01 32.93
C PRO A 201 1.42 11.08 33.53
N LEU A 202 1.24 10.67 34.79
CA LEU A 202 -0.08 10.57 35.40
C LEU A 202 -0.42 11.80 36.25
N PRO A 203 -1.71 12.14 36.43
CA PRO A 203 -2.13 13.27 37.25
C PRO A 203 -1.57 13.25 38.68
N GLN A 204 -1.45 12.06 39.28
CA GLN A 204 -0.87 11.89 40.62
C GLN A 204 0.63 12.24 40.67
N ASP A 205 1.39 12.01 39.60
CA ASP A 205 2.82 12.35 39.54
C ASP A 205 3.02 13.85 39.45
N VAL A 206 2.22 14.47 38.57
CA VAL A 206 2.17 15.93 38.41
C VAL A 206 1.86 16.58 39.76
N SER A 207 0.84 16.07 40.46
CA SER A 207 0.40 16.60 41.75
C SER A 207 1.47 16.42 42.83
N ALA A 208 2.13 15.26 42.86
CA ALA A 208 3.20 14.97 43.82
C ALA A 208 4.47 15.81 43.58
N LYS A 209 4.83 16.07 42.32
CA LYS A 209 5.98 16.90 41.95
C LYS A 209 5.77 18.39 42.24
N GLY A 210 4.57 18.88 41.95
CA GLY A 210 4.24 20.29 42.13
C GLY A 210 4.97 21.23 41.16
N VAL A 211 4.62 22.51 41.24
CA VAL A 211 4.98 23.51 40.21
C VAL A 211 6.49 23.74 40.11
N THR A 212 7.18 23.82 41.25
CA THR A 212 8.61 24.16 41.29
C THR A 212 9.47 23.08 40.64
N GLU A 213 9.23 21.80 40.95
CA GLU A 213 9.99 20.70 40.37
C GLU A 213 9.69 20.50 38.89
N ILE A 214 8.43 20.64 38.47
CA ILE A 214 8.03 20.55 37.06
C ILE A 214 8.76 21.62 36.24
N VAL A 215 8.80 22.87 36.72
CA VAL A 215 9.52 23.96 36.04
C VAL A 215 11.02 23.70 36.01
N ALA A 216 11.59 23.16 37.10
CA ALA A 216 13.00 22.80 37.14
C ALA A 216 13.34 21.72 36.09
N GLN A 217 12.49 20.70 35.97
CA GLN A 217 12.64 19.64 34.96
C GLN A 217 12.54 20.19 33.53
N TRP A 218 11.54 21.02 33.23
CA TRP A 218 11.42 21.61 31.91
C TRP A 218 12.61 22.49 31.53
N LYS A 219 13.25 23.17 32.50
CA LYS A 219 14.42 24.02 32.26
C LYS A 219 15.68 23.26 31.83
N ILE A 220 15.76 21.94 32.06
CA ILE A 220 16.90 21.13 31.63
C ILE A 220 17.06 21.19 30.10
N GLU A 221 15.95 21.06 29.36
CA GLU A 221 15.98 21.04 27.89
C GLU A 221 15.27 22.22 27.22
N VAL A 222 14.34 22.88 27.91
CA VAL A 222 13.56 24.00 27.37
C VAL A 222 14.10 25.31 27.90
N LYS A 223 15.04 25.91 27.15
CA LYS A 223 15.71 27.19 27.49
C LYS A 223 14.77 28.42 27.46
N ARG A 224 13.62 28.33 26.78
CA ARG A 224 12.59 29.38 26.77
C ARG A 224 11.61 29.17 27.91
N VAL A 225 11.13 30.27 28.49
CA VAL A 225 10.21 30.36 29.63
C VAL A 225 8.89 29.62 29.36
N VAL A 226 8.86 28.29 29.41
CA VAL A 226 7.61 27.56 29.65
C VAL A 226 7.30 27.82 31.10
N GLY A 227 6.45 28.84 31.27
CA GLY A 227 6.34 29.57 32.51
C GLY A 227 5.67 28.78 33.62
N VAL A 228 6.01 29.18 34.84
CA VAL A 228 5.34 28.82 36.09
C VAL A 228 3.83 28.74 35.92
N LYS A 229 3.22 29.68 35.17
CA LYS A 229 1.79 29.68 34.83
C LYS A 229 1.28 28.37 34.21
N ARG A 230 2.02 27.77 33.28
CA ARG A 230 1.61 26.50 32.65
C ARG A 230 1.81 25.32 33.59
N ALA A 231 2.87 25.31 34.39
CA ALA A 231 3.07 24.29 35.41
C ALA A 231 2.00 24.37 36.53
N SER A 232 1.61 25.58 36.93
CA SER A 232 0.48 25.82 37.84
C SER A 232 -0.81 25.26 37.26
N LEU A 233 -1.13 25.62 36.01
CA LEU A 233 -2.32 25.09 35.33
C LEU A 233 -2.27 23.55 35.23
N LEU A 234 -1.11 22.98 34.90
CA LEU A 234 -0.94 21.52 34.83
C LEU A 234 -1.25 20.84 36.17
N VAL A 235 -0.73 21.39 37.28
CA VAL A 235 -0.97 20.85 38.64
C VAL A 235 -2.43 21.03 39.06
N GLU A 236 -3.05 22.17 38.75
CA GLU A 236 -4.47 22.41 39.04
C GLU A 236 -5.36 21.42 38.28
N THR A 237 -5.13 21.27 36.97
CA THR A 237 -5.86 20.32 36.13
C THR A 237 -5.64 18.87 36.59
N ALA A 238 -4.41 18.52 37.02
CA ALA A 238 -4.12 17.18 37.51
C ALA A 238 -4.86 16.82 38.81
N LYS A 239 -5.02 17.79 39.73
CA LYS A 239 -5.74 17.59 41.00
C LYS A 239 -7.23 17.25 40.81
N THR A 240 -7.83 17.74 39.73
CA THR A 240 -9.25 17.54 39.42
C THR A 240 -9.46 16.61 38.22
N SER A 241 -8.43 15.90 37.77
CA SER A 241 -8.53 15.05 36.59
C SER A 241 -9.43 13.85 36.84
N VAL A 242 -10.28 13.52 35.86
CA VAL A 242 -11.16 12.34 35.91
C VAL A 242 -10.54 11.08 35.30
N GLY A 243 -9.24 11.12 34.99
CA GLY A 243 -8.52 9.98 34.43
C GLY A 243 -8.59 8.72 35.31
N LEU A 244 -8.39 7.55 34.70
CA LEU A 244 -8.37 6.27 35.39
C LEU A 244 -7.32 6.27 36.50
N THR A 245 -7.70 5.77 37.68
CA THR A 245 -6.85 5.68 38.88
C THR A 245 -6.32 4.27 39.14
N GLN A 246 -6.70 3.30 38.32
CA GLN A 246 -6.27 1.89 38.42
C GLN A 246 -5.45 1.47 37.19
N GLY A 247 -4.63 0.42 37.34
CA GLY A 247 -3.75 -0.06 36.26
C GLY A 247 -2.56 0.85 35.97
N LEU A 248 -2.24 1.77 36.89
CA LEU A 248 -1.27 2.86 36.69
C LEU A 248 0.16 2.36 36.41
N THR A 249 0.56 1.24 37.00
CA THR A 249 1.88 0.64 36.74
C THR A 249 2.05 0.30 35.26
N MET A 250 1.07 -0.38 34.65
CA MET A 250 1.14 -0.74 33.24
C MET A 250 0.88 0.45 32.32
N ALA A 251 0.08 1.42 32.76
CA ALA A 251 -0.10 2.68 32.04
C ALA A 251 1.24 3.42 31.84
N ARG A 252 2.12 3.43 32.85
CA ARG A 252 3.47 4.02 32.73
C ARG A 252 4.34 3.29 31.72
N GLU A 253 4.29 1.96 31.74
CA GLU A 253 5.09 1.15 30.82
C GLU A 253 4.58 1.27 29.38
N GLU A 254 3.26 1.43 29.18
CA GLU A 254 2.65 1.63 27.85
C GLU A 254 3.26 2.84 27.11
N LEU A 255 3.56 3.94 27.81
CA LEU A 255 4.21 5.12 27.22
C LEU A 255 5.71 4.94 26.94
N LYS A 256 6.36 3.96 27.58
CA LYS A 256 7.79 3.66 27.39
C LYS A 256 8.06 2.60 26.34
N MET A 257 7.04 1.85 25.91
CA MET A 257 7.22 0.78 24.94
C MET A 257 7.69 1.36 23.59
N PRO A 258 8.80 0.85 23.02
CA PRO A 258 9.21 1.22 21.68
C PRO A 258 8.16 0.73 20.67
N VAL A 259 7.89 1.57 19.67
CA VAL A 259 6.97 1.28 18.56
C VAL A 259 7.72 0.59 17.43
#